data_AF-A0A448TTS8-F1
#
_entry.id   AF-A0A448TTS8-F1
#
_cell.length_a   1.000
_cell.length_b   1.000
_cell.length_c   1.000
_cell.angle_alpha   90.00
_cell.angle_beta   90.00
_cell.angle_gamma   90.00
#
_symmetry.space_group_name_H-M   'P 1'
#
loop_
_entity.id
_entity.type
_entity.pdbx_description
1 polymer ?
#
loop_
_entity_poly.entity_id
_entity_poly.type
_entity_poly.pdbx_seq_one_letter_code
_entity_poly.pdbx_strand_id
1 'polypeptide(L)'
;MINLLILLLIFSIIIAIGYFIYNLVIISNNITILQNKLLLIELDLILLDKKQLNSNDKIIYTTLIYILKNLIDNLSNVNLFGLYVISRNKNIVDRISVCYKISSEIENNQLRRSFTKSKKIIIDALENDIKEWAIWLFPLVLTGVSLIILYGLFFIYHLNT
;
A
#
# COMPACT_ATOMS: atom_id res chain seq x y z
N MET A 1 -19.22 -11.14 -35.18
CA MET A 1 -18.46 -11.71 -34.05
C MET A 1 -16.99 -11.32 -34.06
N ILE A 2 -16.27 -11.47 -35.20
CA ILE A 2 -14.84 -11.13 -35.30
C ILE A 2 -14.52 -9.67 -34.89
N ASN A 3 -15.28 -8.69 -35.38
CA ASN A 3 -15.06 -7.27 -34.99
C ASN A 3 -15.24 -7.00 -33.49
N LEU A 4 -16.15 -7.71 -32.82
CA LEU A 4 -16.38 -7.56 -31.38
C LEU A 4 -15.24 -8.19 -30.56
N LEU A 5 -14.70 -9.31 -31.05
CA LEU A 5 -13.57 -9.99 -30.43
C LEU A 5 -12.27 -9.18 -30.57
N ILE A 6 -12.06 -8.57 -31.73
CA ILE A 6 -10.95 -7.63 -31.99
C ILE A 6 -11.06 -6.40 -31.08
N LEU A 7 -12.26 -5.83 -30.94
CA LEU A 7 -12.49 -4.68 -30.05
C LEU A 7 -12.17 -5.01 -28.59
N LEU A 8 -12.64 -6.16 -28.09
CA LEU A 8 -12.33 -6.65 -26.74
C LEU A 8 -10.83 -6.88 -26.53
N LEU A 9 -10.14 -7.40 -27.54
CA LEU A 9 -8.70 -7.66 -27.48
C LEU A 9 -7.91 -6.34 -27.43
N ILE A 10 -8.30 -5.34 -28.22
CA ILE A 10 -7.71 -3.99 -28.15
C ILE A 10 -7.95 -3.37 -26.76
N PHE A 11 -9.16 -3.50 -26.21
CA PHE A 11 -9.48 -2.99 -24.87
C PHE A 11 -8.63 -3.65 -23.78
N SER A 12 -8.43 -4.97 -23.88
CA SER A 12 -7.56 -5.74 -22.97
C SER A 12 -6.10 -5.28 -23.05
N ILE A 13 -5.57 -5.06 -24.26
CA ILE A 13 -4.21 -4.54 -24.47
C ILE A 13 -4.05 -3.15 -23.84
N ILE A 14 -5.02 -2.25 -24.03
CA ILE A 14 -4.99 -0.90 -23.46
C ILE A 14 -4.97 -0.97 -21.93
N ILE A 15 -5.80 -1.84 -21.32
CA ILE A 15 -5.81 -2.04 -19.86
C ILE A 15 -4.47 -2.60 -19.38
N ALA A 16 -3.90 -3.58 -20.09
CA ALA A 16 -2.61 -4.18 -19.74
C ALA A 16 -1.46 -3.16 -19.79
N ILE A 17 -1.43 -2.30 -20.83
CA ILE A 17 -0.45 -1.21 -20.95
C ILE A 17 -0.66 -0.18 -19.84
N GLY A 18 -1.90 0.21 -19.56
CA GLY A 18 -2.24 1.12 -18.46
C GLY A 18 -1.76 0.58 -17.11
N TYR A 19 -2.02 -0.70 -16.84
CA TYR A 19 -1.56 -1.41 -15.65
C TYR A 19 -0.03 -1.46 -15.56
N PHE A 20 0.66 -1.68 -16.69
CA PHE A 20 2.12 -1.72 -16.74
C PHE A 20 2.75 -0.34 -16.44
N ILE A 21 2.24 0.73 -17.04
CA ILE A 21 2.69 2.11 -16.77
C ILE A 21 2.41 2.48 -15.32
N TYR A 22 1.23 2.13 -14.82
CA TYR A 22 0.83 2.34 -13.43
C TYR A 22 1.83 1.68 -12.46
N ASN A 23 2.13 0.41 -12.70
CA ASN A 23 3.02 -0.38 -11.87
C ASN A 23 4.46 0.13 -11.86
N LEU A 24 4.98 0.51 -13.03
CA LEU A 24 6.38 0.92 -13.14
C LEU A 24 6.62 2.34 -12.66
N VAL A 25 5.74 3.28 -13.03
CA VAL A 25 6.01 4.71 -12.85
C VAL A 25 5.33 5.23 -11.60
N ILE A 26 4.02 4.98 -11.46
CA ILE A 26 3.21 5.62 -10.42
C ILE A 26 3.49 4.97 -9.06
N ILE A 27 3.49 3.65 -9.00
CA ILE A 27 3.76 2.93 -7.74
C ILE A 27 5.19 3.15 -7.27
N SER A 28 6.17 3.08 -8.18
CA SER A 28 7.57 3.35 -7.83
C SER A 28 7.71 4.75 -7.22
N ASN A 29 7.09 5.75 -7.82
CA ASN A 29 7.11 7.12 -7.30
C ASN A 29 6.37 7.24 -5.95
N ASN A 30 5.21 6.61 -5.79
CA ASN A 30 4.46 6.61 -4.53
C ASN A 30 5.25 5.95 -3.39
N ILE A 31 5.95 4.85 -3.67
CA ILE A 31 6.84 4.19 -2.70
C ILE A 31 8.00 5.11 -2.31
N THR A 32 8.66 5.76 -3.28
CA THR A 32 9.74 6.71 -2.99
C THR A 32 9.24 7.91 -2.17
N ILE A 33 8.07 8.43 -2.49
CA ILE A 33 7.43 9.51 -1.71
C ILE A 33 7.14 9.05 -0.28
N LEU A 34 6.62 7.84 -0.10
CA LEU A 34 6.35 7.27 1.22
C LEU A 34 7.63 7.08 2.03
N GLN A 35 8.67 6.49 1.41
CA GLN A 35 10.00 6.34 2.03
C GLN A 35 10.55 7.69 2.48
N ASN A 36 10.51 8.71 1.61
CA ASN A 36 10.97 10.06 1.95
C ASN A 36 10.19 10.65 3.13
N LYS A 37 8.87 10.47 3.17
CA LYS A 37 8.04 10.93 4.28
C LYS A 37 8.38 10.21 5.60
N LEU A 38 8.65 8.91 5.55
CA LEU A 38 9.03 8.12 6.73
C LEU A 38 10.44 8.47 7.22
N LEU A 39 11.39 8.66 6.31
CA LEU A 39 12.75 9.13 6.62
C LEU A 39 12.74 10.50 7.30
N LEU A 40 11.91 11.43 6.83
CA LEU A 40 11.74 12.74 7.49
C LEU A 40 11.24 12.60 8.93
N ILE A 41 10.34 11.65 9.20
CA ILE A 41 9.88 11.39 10.56
C ILE A 41 10.97 10.75 11.42
N GLU A 42 11.75 9.83 10.86
CA GLU A 42 12.90 9.24 11.56
C GLU A 42 13.91 10.32 11.96
N LEU A 43 14.21 11.27 11.05
CA LEU A 43 15.06 12.41 11.35
C LEU A 43 14.47 13.30 12.44
N ASP A 44 13.17 13.63 12.36
CA ASP A 44 12.45 14.39 13.40
C ASP A 44 12.55 13.71 14.79
N LEU A 45 12.58 12.37 14.82
CA LEU A 45 12.74 11.58 16.05
C LEU A 45 14.19 11.51 16.51
N ILE A 46 15.18 11.36 15.63
CA ILE A 46 16.59 11.35 16.01
C ILE A 46 17.01 12.68 16.65
N LEU A 47 16.44 13.78 16.18
CA LEU A 47 16.67 15.12 16.73
C LEU A 47 16.00 15.35 18.10
N LEU A 48 15.14 14.44 18.55
CA LEU A 48 14.46 14.51 19.83
C LEU A 48 15.45 14.18 20.95
N ASP A 49 15.57 15.06 21.93
CA ASP A 49 16.47 14.83 23.07
C ASP A 49 15.90 13.72 23.97
N LYS A 50 16.47 12.51 23.83
CA LYS A 50 16.12 11.34 24.65
C LYS A 50 16.22 11.59 26.16
N LYS A 51 17.01 12.57 26.61
CA LYS A 51 17.14 12.88 28.04
C LYS A 51 15.87 13.52 28.61
N GLN A 52 15.07 14.16 27.76
CA GLN A 52 13.80 14.82 28.14
C GLN A 52 12.61 13.85 28.16
N LEU A 53 12.81 12.59 27.77
CA LEU A 53 11.76 11.57 27.75
C LEU A 53 11.71 10.81 29.08
N ASN A 54 10.50 10.58 29.59
CA ASN A 54 10.26 9.69 30.73
C ASN A 54 10.58 8.22 30.34
N SER A 55 10.53 7.29 31.29
CA SER A 55 10.81 5.87 31.04
C SER A 55 9.85 5.22 30.03
N ASN A 56 8.55 5.52 30.08
CA ASN A 56 7.54 5.05 29.13
C ASN A 56 7.74 5.64 27.73
N ASP A 57 7.93 6.95 27.63
CA ASP A 57 8.16 7.66 26.37
C ASP A 57 9.43 7.16 25.67
N LYS A 58 10.45 6.74 26.42
CA LYS A 58 11.65 6.09 25.87
C LYS A 58 11.32 4.73 25.23
N ILE A 59 10.48 3.91 25.86
CA ILE A 59 10.04 2.63 25.30
C ILE A 59 9.26 2.87 24.01
N ILE A 60 8.32 3.83 24.03
CA ILE A 60 7.53 4.20 22.86
C ILE A 60 8.43 4.72 21.74
N TYR A 61 9.38 5.61 22.06
CA TYR A 61 10.36 6.13 21.12
C TYR A 61 11.16 5.01 20.44
N THR A 62 11.72 4.08 21.22
CA THR A 62 12.54 3.00 20.67
C THR A 62 11.72 2.05 19.79
N THR A 63 10.48 1.79 20.20
CA THR A 63 9.53 0.97 19.43
C THR A 63 9.15 1.65 18.12
N LEU A 64 8.87 2.96 18.15
CA LEU A 64 8.54 3.75 16.97
C LEU A 64 9.68 3.78 15.97
N ILE A 65 10.91 4.04 16.42
CA ILE A 65 12.10 4.01 15.55
C ILE A 65 12.30 2.62 14.95
N TYR A 66 12.17 1.56 15.75
CA TYR A 66 12.28 0.20 15.25
C TYR A 66 11.24 -0.09 14.16
N ILE A 67 9.98 0.32 14.38
CA ILE A 67 8.90 0.15 13.39
C ILE A 67 9.19 0.95 12.12
N LEU A 68 9.59 2.22 12.24
CA LEU A 68 9.90 3.08 11.09
C LEU A 68 11.05 2.51 10.27
N LYS A 69 12.14 2.11 10.93
CA LYS A 69 13.30 1.53 10.26
C LYS A 69 12.95 0.22 9.56
N ASN A 70 12.23 -0.67 10.25
CA ASN A 70 11.76 -1.91 9.63
C ASN A 70 10.79 -1.65 8.46
N LEU A 71 9.96 -0.60 8.52
CA LEU A 71 9.12 -0.21 7.40
C LEU A 71 9.95 0.33 6.23
N ILE A 72 10.92 1.20 6.48
CA ILE A 72 11.81 1.77 5.45
C ILE A 72 12.62 0.66 4.76
N ASP A 73 13.26 -0.22 5.54
CA ASP A 73 14.08 -1.33 5.04
C ASP A 73 13.27 -2.35 4.25
N ASN A 74 12.00 -2.58 4.65
CA ASN A 74 11.12 -3.44 3.89
C ASN A 74 10.56 -2.73 2.65
N LEU A 75 10.17 -1.45 2.75
CA LEU A 75 9.68 -0.65 1.62
C LEU A 75 10.70 -0.56 0.49
N SER A 76 12.01 -0.55 0.76
CA SER A 76 13.03 -0.56 -0.29
C SER A 76 13.11 -1.88 -1.06
N ASN A 77 12.63 -2.97 -0.47
CA ASN A 77 12.60 -4.31 -1.07
C ASN A 77 11.21 -4.73 -1.54
N VAL A 78 10.20 -3.86 -1.37
CA VAL A 78 8.80 -4.13 -1.67
C VAL A 78 8.52 -3.81 -3.14
N ASN A 79 8.44 -4.86 -3.96
CA ASN A 79 7.66 -4.81 -5.21
C ASN A 79 6.16 -4.76 -4.87
N LEU A 80 5.27 -4.37 -5.80
CA LEU A 80 3.80 -4.29 -5.70
C LEU A 80 3.04 -5.16 -4.67
N PHE A 81 3.49 -6.38 -4.41
CA PHE A 81 2.90 -7.28 -3.42
C PHE A 81 3.29 -6.97 -1.96
N GLY A 82 4.40 -6.29 -1.73
CA GLY A 82 4.97 -6.13 -0.40
C GLY A 82 4.19 -5.14 0.48
N LEU A 83 3.54 -4.11 -0.06
CA LEU A 83 2.66 -3.23 0.73
C LEU A 83 1.40 -3.98 1.17
N TYR A 84 0.81 -4.80 0.28
CA TYR A 84 -0.27 -5.72 0.62
C TYR A 84 0.16 -6.81 1.62
N VAL A 85 1.38 -7.35 1.51
CA VAL A 85 1.91 -8.33 2.46
C VAL A 85 2.23 -7.69 3.81
N ILE A 86 2.72 -6.43 3.84
CA ILE A 86 2.94 -5.65 5.06
C ILE A 86 1.61 -5.34 5.74
N SER A 87 0.58 -4.95 4.99
CA SER A 87 -0.77 -4.67 5.52
C SER A 87 -1.48 -5.92 6.06
N ARG A 88 -1.12 -7.11 5.56
CA ARG A 88 -1.63 -8.40 6.04
C ARG A 88 -0.75 -9.07 7.09
N ASN A 89 0.42 -8.52 7.40
CA ASN A 89 1.28 -9.06 8.43
C ASN A 89 0.69 -8.72 9.80
N LYS A 90 -0.10 -9.65 10.36
CA LYS A 90 -0.76 -9.50 11.68
C LYS A 90 0.21 -9.01 12.75
N ASN A 91 1.45 -9.47 12.76
CA ASN A 91 2.44 -9.01 13.73
C ASN A 91 2.74 -7.51 13.62
N ILE A 92 2.76 -6.94 12.42
CA ILE A 92 2.99 -5.51 12.21
C ILE A 92 1.72 -4.74 12.58
N VAL A 93 0.56 -5.18 12.12
CA VAL A 93 -0.73 -4.54 12.41
C VAL A 93 -1.06 -4.55 13.90
N ASP A 94 -0.82 -5.67 14.59
CA ASP A 94 -1.07 -5.83 16.02
C ASP A 94 -0.06 -5.00 16.84
N ARG A 95 1.21 -4.93 16.42
CA ARG A 95 2.20 -4.05 17.09
C ARG A 95 1.90 -2.57 16.87
N ILE A 96 1.45 -2.21 15.66
CA ILE A 96 1.02 -0.86 15.33
C ILE A 96 -0.23 -0.50 16.13
N SER A 97 -1.20 -1.41 16.28
CA SER A 97 -2.42 -1.18 17.06
C SER A 97 -2.12 -1.04 18.55
N VAL A 98 -1.20 -1.85 19.10
CA VAL A 98 -0.69 -1.71 20.48
C VAL A 98 0.01 -0.35 20.66
N CYS A 99 0.88 0.06 19.73
CA CYS A 99 1.51 1.38 19.78
C CYS A 99 0.46 2.51 19.70
N TYR A 100 -0.58 2.35 18.87
CA TYR A 100 -1.68 3.33 18.79
C TYR A 100 -2.52 3.37 20.05
N LYS A 101 -2.68 2.26 20.75
CA LYS A 101 -3.42 2.20 22.01
C LYS A 101 -2.65 2.90 23.14
N ILE A 102 -1.32 2.79 23.14
CA ILE A 102 -0.42 3.43 24.11
C ILE A 102 -0.20 4.92 23.75
N SER A 103 -0.53 5.36 22.53
CA SER A 103 -0.31 6.75 22.09
C SER A 103 -1.08 7.81 22.88
N SER A 104 -2.17 7.43 23.56
CA SER A 104 -2.89 8.32 24.49
C SER A 104 -2.11 8.62 25.77
N GLU A 105 -1.07 7.84 26.06
CA GLU A 105 -0.22 7.95 27.25
C GLU A 105 1.09 8.73 26.99
N ILE A 106 1.32 9.19 25.75
CA ILE A 106 2.51 9.99 25.43
C ILE A 106 2.37 11.38 26.05
N GLU A 107 3.21 11.66 27.05
CA GLU A 107 3.26 12.95 27.72
C GLU A 107 4.05 13.97 26.91
N ASN A 108 5.10 13.54 26.20
CA ASN A 108 5.92 14.43 25.38
C ASN A 108 5.17 14.88 24.11
N ASN A 109 4.84 16.17 24.03
CA ASN A 109 4.12 16.77 22.90
C ASN A 109 4.83 16.60 21.54
N GLN A 110 6.16 16.63 21.52
CA GLN A 110 6.94 16.48 20.27
C GLN A 110 6.92 15.03 19.79
N LEU A 111 7.11 14.06 20.70
CA LEU A 111 6.97 12.64 20.40
C LEU A 111 5.55 12.30 19.93
N ARG A 112 4.54 12.84 20.61
CA ARG A 112 3.13 12.65 20.24
C ARG A 112 2.84 13.19 18.84
N ARG A 113 3.38 14.35 18.48
CA ARG A 113 3.24 14.92 17.12
C ARG A 113 3.89 14.04 16.07
N SER A 114 5.14 13.62 16.27
CA SER A 114 5.85 12.73 15.33
C SER A 114 5.12 11.40 15.16
N PHE A 115 4.59 10.86 16.26
CA PHE A 115 3.80 9.63 16.28
C PHE A 115 2.45 9.79 15.55
N THR A 116 1.76 10.91 15.74
CA THR A 116 0.48 11.17 15.02
C THR A 116 0.71 11.40 13.53
N LYS A 117 1.83 12.05 13.18
CA LYS A 117 2.27 12.30 11.79
C LYS A 117 2.62 10.98 11.09
N SER A 118 3.39 10.09 11.74
CA SER A 118 3.68 8.76 11.21
C SER A 118 2.41 7.93 11.03
N LYS A 119 1.51 7.97 12.01
CA LYS A 119 0.21 7.30 11.92
C LYS A 119 -0.54 7.67 10.66
N LYS A 120 -0.71 8.97 10.47
CA LYS A 120 -1.46 9.50 9.35
C LYS A 120 -0.81 9.12 8.02
N ILE A 121 0.51 9.28 7.88
CA ILE A 121 1.24 8.94 6.65
C ILE A 121 1.10 7.45 6.30
N ILE A 122 1.19 6.55 7.30
CA ILE A 122 1.06 5.11 7.09
C ILE A 122 -0.37 4.74 6.68
N ILE A 123 -1.38 5.30 7.36
CA ILE A 123 -2.80 5.03 7.04
C ILE A 123 -3.16 5.57 5.66
N ASP A 124 -2.79 6.82 5.36
CA ASP A 124 -3.07 7.46 4.07
C ASP A 124 -2.43 6.65 2.92
N ALA A 125 -1.21 6.14 3.13
CA ALA A 125 -0.53 5.30 2.15
C ALA A 125 -1.22 3.96 1.92
N LEU A 126 -1.68 3.30 3.00
CA LEU A 126 -2.41 2.04 2.91
C LEU A 126 -3.78 2.21 2.24
N GLU A 127 -4.52 3.27 2.57
CA GLU A 127 -5.82 3.55 1.94
C GLU A 127 -5.69 3.88 0.46
N ASN A 128 -4.68 4.68 0.08
CA ASN A 128 -4.46 5.01 -1.33
C ASN A 128 -4.08 3.77 -2.13
N ASP A 129 -3.18 2.92 -1.62
CA ASP A 129 -2.77 1.69 -2.30
C ASP A 129 -3.98 0.77 -2.54
N ILE A 130 -4.86 0.58 -1.55
CA ILE A 130 -6.08 -0.23 -1.71
C ILE A 130 -7.03 0.35 -2.77
N LYS A 131 -7.26 1.67 -2.76
CA LYS A 131 -8.14 2.35 -3.74
C LYS A 131 -7.58 2.23 -5.15
N GLU A 132 -6.27 2.42 -5.28
CA GLU A 132 -5.53 2.34 -6.53
C GLU A 132 -5.57 0.91 -7.11
N TRP A 133 -5.36 -0.12 -6.29
CA TRP A 133 -5.52 -1.52 -6.70
C TRP A 133 -6.94 -1.83 -7.17
N ALA A 134 -7.96 -1.33 -6.47
CA ALA A 134 -9.36 -1.56 -6.84
C ALA A 134 -9.69 -0.99 -8.23
N ILE A 135 -9.13 0.17 -8.58
CA ILE A 135 -9.34 0.83 -9.88
C ILE A 135 -8.80 -0.01 -11.04
N TRP A 136 -7.67 -0.72 -10.85
CA TRP A 136 -7.05 -1.50 -11.92
C TRP A 136 -7.51 -2.96 -11.97
N LEU A 137 -7.79 -3.56 -10.82
CA LEU A 137 -8.17 -4.95 -10.72
C LEU A 137 -9.63 -5.16 -11.18
N PHE A 138 -10.49 -4.17 -10.96
CA PHE A 138 -11.90 -4.24 -11.34
C PHE A 138 -12.13 -4.33 -12.87
N PRO A 139 -11.55 -3.45 -13.72
CA PRO A 139 -11.64 -3.57 -15.19
C PRO A 139 -11.02 -4.87 -15.73
N LEU A 140 -9.92 -5.32 -15.14
CA LEU A 140 -9.22 -6.54 -15.57
C LEU A 140 -10.07 -7.80 -15.34
N VAL A 141 -10.71 -7.90 -14.17
CA VAL A 141 -11.64 -8.99 -13.86
C VAL A 141 -12.89 -8.92 -14.76
N LEU A 142 -13.45 -7.72 -14.96
CA LEU A 142 -14.63 -7.54 -15.81
C LEU A 142 -14.37 -7.96 -17.26
N THR A 143 -13.25 -7.52 -17.84
CA THR A 143 -12.87 -7.90 -19.21
C THR A 143 -12.55 -9.39 -19.34
N GLY A 144 -11.88 -9.98 -18.36
CA GLY A 144 -11.62 -11.43 -18.32
C GLY A 144 -12.90 -12.26 -18.26
N VAL A 145 -13.82 -11.93 -17.36
CA VAL A 145 -15.13 -12.61 -17.25
C VAL A 145 -15.95 -12.43 -18.53
N SER A 146 -15.92 -11.23 -19.12
CA SER A 146 -16.61 -10.93 -20.37
C SER A 146 -16.08 -11.80 -21.53
N LEU A 147 -14.76 -11.96 -21.63
CA LEU A 147 -14.12 -12.83 -22.64
C LEU A 147 -14.51 -14.30 -22.45
N ILE A 148 -14.52 -14.81 -21.22
CA ILE A 148 -14.90 -16.20 -20.90
C ILE A 148 -16.35 -16.47 -21.30
N ILE A 149 -17.28 -15.57 -20.95
CA ILE A 149 -18.69 -15.69 -21.29
C ILE A 149 -18.88 -15.67 -22.82
N LEU A 150 -18.20 -14.75 -23.52
CA LEU A 150 -18.31 -14.62 -24.96
C LEU A 150 -17.77 -15.86 -25.69
N TYR A 151 -16.66 -16.44 -25.20
CA TYR A 151 -16.08 -17.67 -25.73
C TYR A 151 -16.98 -18.88 -25.47
N GLY A 152 -17.57 -18.96 -24.28
CA GLY A 152 -18.53 -20.01 -23.93
C GLY A 152 -19.78 -19.97 -24.82
N LEU A 153 -20.33 -18.78 -25.04
CA LEU A 153 -21.48 -18.59 -25.94
C LEU A 153 -21.15 -18.91 -27.40
N PHE A 154 -19.96 -18.55 -27.88
CA PHE A 154 -19.50 -18.91 -29.22
C PHE A 154 -19.37 -20.43 -29.39
N PHE A 155 -18.82 -21.11 -28.39
CA PHE A 155 -18.64 -22.56 -28.41
C PHE A 155 -19.99 -23.31 -28.42
N ILE A 156 -20.96 -22.86 -27.61
CA ILE A 156 -22.32 -23.43 -27.58
C ILE A 156 -23.03 -23.19 -28.91
N TYR A 157 -22.90 -22.00 -29.50
CA TYR A 157 -23.50 -21.69 -30.79
C TYR A 157 -22.99 -22.61 -31.90
N HIS A 158 -21.67 -22.86 -31.93
CA HIS A 158 -21.06 -23.68 -32.98
C HIS A 158 -21.30 -25.19 -32.81
N LEU A 159 -21.62 -25.66 -31.60
CA LEU A 159 -22.03 -27.04 -31.34
C LEU A 159 -23.48 -27.35 -31.74
N ASN A 160 -24.33 -26.32 -31.81
CA ASN A 160 -25.75 -26.44 -32.13
C ASN A 160 -26.09 -26.16 -33.61
N THR A 161 -25.09 -25.87 -34.44
CA THR A 161 -25.20 -25.66 -35.90
C THR A 161 -24.35 -26.68 -36.64
#